data_AF-A0A7S2UJL8-F1
#
_entry.id   AF-A0A7S2UJL8-F1
#
_cell.length_a   1.000
_cell.length_b   1.000
_cell.length_c   1.000
_cell.angle_alpha   90.00
_cell.angle_beta   90.00
_cell.angle_gamma   90.00
#
_symmetry.space_group_name_H-M   'P 1'
#
loop_
_entity.id
_entity.type
_entity.pdbx_description
1 polymer ?
#
loop_
_entity_poly.entity_id
_entity_poly.type
_entity_poly.pdbx_seq_one_letter_code
_entity_poly.pdbx_strand_id
1 'polypeptide(L)'
;KGQQTIIIHVACTPYVSHCFSFFSSDAGNYDGTSSSAGVETFVTIFFITLIGLCVSCLVYGFCRDMIRKVEFRARVKRAKESVATNITKRNAPDYSEGAARRTATSASGRYVSHYVEKGKNLTAIVSLNFTENGDGYRITGYGQDADGTSHIEEGHANYDGTAWWTEKFTGRSSLRVISEGKFNFRERSFSGTWYANTKVSGSYTSFKARPASSVGAFSSNPAVAVAVDVAVDSSHDIDAVAMPFQDEEAKVGRENQVTLVQVVETADSSSQVDAVKKWVEMYPTAVAALTPNDIFDALSKVVFSTEQTPVAEELALGIGKAGKLTCAHVVAAMEACSLSRKDVAKSMLPHVNDFYKKTRT
;
A
#
# COMPACT_ATOMS: atom_id res chain seq x y z
N LYS A 1 -56.20 -10.03 -16.23
CA LYS A 1 -55.07 -10.05 -17.20
C LYS A 1 -53.79 -9.95 -16.37
N GLY A 2 -52.84 -10.85 -16.61
CA GLY A 2 -51.93 -11.44 -15.61
C GLY A 2 -51.11 -10.47 -14.74
N GLN A 3 -51.04 -10.80 -13.44
CA GLN A 3 -50.03 -10.26 -12.53
C GLN A 3 -48.65 -10.78 -12.96
N GLN A 4 -47.73 -9.86 -13.27
CA GLN A 4 -46.32 -10.20 -13.41
C GLN A 4 -45.64 -10.13 -12.05
N THR A 5 -45.18 -11.27 -11.57
CA THR A 5 -44.29 -11.37 -10.41
C THR A 5 -42.87 -11.06 -10.87
N ILE A 6 -42.33 -9.92 -10.44
CA ILE A 6 -40.91 -9.56 -10.66
C ILE A 6 -40.11 -10.14 -9.49
N ILE A 7 -39.36 -11.21 -9.74
CA ILE A 7 -38.44 -11.80 -8.76
C ILE A 7 -37.06 -11.16 -8.96
N ILE A 8 -36.66 -10.29 -8.03
CA ILE A 8 -35.31 -9.70 -8.02
C ILE A 8 -34.41 -10.57 -7.14
N HIS A 9 -33.53 -11.36 -7.74
CA HIS A 9 -32.49 -12.08 -7.01
C HIS A 9 -31.35 -11.13 -6.63
N VAL A 10 -31.39 -10.59 -5.41
CA VAL A 10 -30.24 -9.89 -4.82
C VAL A 10 -29.36 -10.92 -4.14
N ALA A 11 -28.26 -11.31 -4.78
CA ALA A 11 -27.23 -12.17 -4.21
C ALA A 11 -26.38 -11.38 -3.20
N CYS A 12 -26.95 -11.05 -2.03
CA CYS A 12 -26.18 -10.65 -0.87
C CYS A 12 -25.95 -11.87 0.04
N THR A 13 -24.79 -11.88 0.68
CA THR A 13 -24.26 -12.86 1.64
C THR A 13 -25.30 -13.48 2.59
N PRO A 14 -25.05 -14.70 3.14
CA PRO A 14 -26.04 -15.55 3.82
C PRO A 14 -26.74 -14.96 5.06
N TYR A 15 -26.40 -13.74 5.50
CA TYR A 15 -27.04 -13.08 6.64
C TYR A 15 -28.35 -12.35 6.31
N VAL A 16 -28.70 -12.16 5.03
CA VAL A 16 -29.93 -11.45 4.63
C VAL A 16 -31.14 -12.38 4.50
N SER A 17 -30.93 -13.71 4.51
CA SER A 17 -32.00 -14.70 4.28
C SER A 17 -33.08 -14.74 5.37
N HIS A 18 -32.86 -14.11 6.53
CA HIS A 18 -33.83 -14.10 7.63
C HIS A 18 -34.75 -12.86 7.68
N CYS A 19 -34.49 -11.82 6.88
CA CYS A 19 -35.32 -10.61 6.92
C CYS A 19 -36.45 -10.58 5.87
N PHE A 20 -36.42 -11.47 4.87
CA PHE A 20 -37.36 -11.39 3.74
C PHE A 20 -38.64 -12.24 3.88
N SER A 21 -38.76 -13.06 4.92
CA SER A 21 -39.93 -13.93 5.13
C SER A 21 -41.11 -13.25 5.84
N PHE A 22 -41.10 -11.93 6.02
CA PHE A 22 -42.12 -11.23 6.83
C PHE A 22 -43.24 -10.50 6.03
N PHE A 23 -43.27 -10.58 4.70
CA PHE A 23 -44.24 -9.82 3.88
C PHE A 23 -45.15 -10.67 2.99
N SER A 24 -45.43 -11.91 3.38
CA SER A 24 -46.41 -12.73 2.66
C SER A 24 -47.45 -13.30 3.62
N SER A 25 -48.35 -12.46 4.13
CA SER A 25 -49.68 -12.93 4.52
C SER A 25 -50.66 -11.76 4.61
N ASP A 26 -51.87 -12.01 4.11
CA ASP A 26 -53.07 -11.17 4.13
C ASP A 26 -53.20 -10.10 3.03
N ALA A 27 -53.28 -10.58 1.80
CA ALA A 27 -54.04 -9.91 0.73
C ALA A 27 -55.55 -10.04 1.03
N GLY A 28 -56.02 -9.38 2.08
CA GLY A 28 -57.44 -9.17 2.35
C GLY A 28 -58.07 -8.33 1.25
N ASN A 29 -59.26 -8.72 0.81
CA ASN A 29 -60.03 -8.12 -0.27
C ASN A 29 -60.37 -6.65 0.07
N TYR A 30 -59.53 -5.70 -0.37
CA TYR A 30 -59.72 -4.27 -0.16
C TYR A 30 -60.67 -3.70 -1.22
N ASP A 31 -61.85 -3.26 -0.79
CA ASP A 31 -62.82 -2.55 -1.63
C ASP A 31 -62.25 -1.20 -2.11
N GLY A 32 -61.90 -1.13 -3.39
CA GLY A 32 -62.33 -0.11 -4.36
C GLY A 32 -61.96 1.38 -4.20
N THR A 33 -61.55 1.89 -3.03
CA THR A 33 -61.17 3.31 -2.89
C THR A 33 -59.65 3.45 -2.84
N SER A 34 -59.07 3.66 -4.02
CA SER A 34 -57.65 3.84 -4.30
C SER A 34 -57.04 5.02 -3.53
N SER A 35 -56.41 4.73 -2.40
CA SER A 35 -55.48 5.64 -1.72
C SER A 35 -54.11 5.55 -2.39
N SER A 36 -53.82 6.46 -3.33
CA SER A 36 -52.51 6.60 -3.97
C SER A 36 -51.38 6.89 -2.97
N ALA A 37 -51.70 7.40 -1.77
CA ALA A 37 -50.75 7.76 -0.72
C ALA A 37 -49.97 6.56 -0.14
N GLY A 38 -50.54 5.35 -0.19
CA GLY A 38 -49.89 4.15 0.34
C GLY A 38 -48.68 3.70 -0.50
N VAL A 39 -48.77 3.85 -1.83
CA VAL A 39 -47.74 3.39 -2.76
C VAL A 39 -46.51 4.29 -2.70
N GLU A 40 -46.69 5.61 -2.65
CA GLU A 40 -45.58 6.58 -2.55
C GLU A 40 -44.78 6.40 -1.25
N THR A 41 -45.47 6.13 -0.14
CA THR A 41 -44.85 5.87 1.16
C THR A 41 -43.99 4.60 1.11
N PHE A 42 -44.51 3.52 0.52
CA PHE A 42 -43.79 2.25 0.41
C PHE A 42 -42.52 2.38 -0.45
N VAL A 43 -42.63 3.05 -1.60
CA VAL A 43 -41.50 3.29 -2.50
C VAL A 43 -40.41 4.10 -1.80
N THR A 44 -40.78 5.13 -1.04
CA THR A 44 -39.83 5.95 -0.29
C THR A 44 -39.07 5.14 0.77
N ILE A 45 -39.77 4.33 1.56
CA ILE A 45 -39.16 3.45 2.57
C ILE A 45 -38.21 2.44 1.91
N PHE A 46 -38.60 1.87 0.77
CA PHE A 46 -37.77 0.94 0.02
C PHE A 46 -36.45 1.59 -0.46
N PHE A 47 -36.50 2.81 -1.01
CA PHE A 47 -35.28 3.50 -1.44
C PHE A 47 -34.38 3.89 -0.26
N ILE A 48 -34.94 4.34 0.86
CA ILE A 48 -34.15 4.69 2.05
C ILE A 48 -33.43 3.46 2.60
N THR A 49 -34.11 2.31 2.68
CA THR A 49 -33.50 1.05 3.15
C THR A 49 -32.42 0.55 2.19
N LEU A 50 -32.66 0.63 0.88
CA LEU A 50 -31.67 0.26 -0.14
C LEU A 50 -30.42 1.15 -0.06
N ILE A 51 -30.60 2.48 0.08
CA ILE A 51 -29.48 3.42 0.25
C ILE A 51 -28.73 3.13 1.55
N GLY A 52 -29.44 2.90 2.66
CA GLY A 52 -28.85 2.54 3.95
C GLY A 52 -28.02 1.26 3.88
N LEU A 53 -28.50 0.23 3.18
CA LEU A 53 -27.77 -1.01 2.92
C LEU A 53 -26.50 -0.73 2.10
N CYS A 54 -26.60 0.04 1.02
CA CYS A 54 -25.46 0.41 0.18
C CYS A 54 -24.38 1.16 0.97
N VAL A 55 -24.77 2.16 1.76
CA VAL A 55 -23.85 2.91 2.62
C VAL A 55 -23.21 1.99 3.65
N SER A 56 -23.98 1.12 4.31
CA SER A 56 -23.48 0.14 5.27
C SER A 56 -22.45 -0.80 4.65
N CYS A 57 -22.70 -1.31 3.44
CA CYS A 57 -21.75 -2.15 2.71
C CYS A 57 -20.44 -1.41 2.35
N LEU A 58 -20.53 -0.14 1.93
CA LEU A 58 -19.36 0.68 1.62
C LEU A 58 -18.52 0.96 2.88
N VAL A 59 -19.18 1.35 3.98
CA VAL A 59 -18.52 1.59 5.28
C VAL A 59 -17.87 0.30 5.77
N TYR A 60 -18.58 -0.83 5.73
CA TYR A 60 -18.04 -2.13 6.13
C TYR A 60 -16.82 -2.53 5.29
N GLY A 61 -16.88 -2.36 3.97
CA GLY A 61 -15.76 -2.62 3.06
C GLY A 61 -14.54 -1.76 3.39
N PHE A 62 -14.74 -0.47 3.62
CA PHE A 62 -13.69 0.48 3.99
C PHE A 62 -13.08 0.16 5.36
N CYS A 63 -13.90 -0.05 6.39
CA CYS A 63 -13.45 -0.42 7.72
C CYS A 63 -12.64 -1.73 7.69
N ARG A 64 -13.09 -2.73 6.92
CA ARG A 64 -12.37 -4.00 6.77
C ARG A 64 -11.00 -3.84 6.14
N ASP A 65 -10.87 -2.98 5.12
CA ASP A 65 -9.58 -2.69 4.48
C ASP A 65 -8.63 -1.91 5.41
N MET A 66 -9.15 -0.92 6.15
CA MET A 66 -8.37 -0.16 7.13
C MET A 66 -7.84 -1.06 8.25
N ILE A 67 -8.68 -1.91 8.83
CA ILE A 67 -8.27 -2.85 9.88
C ILE A 67 -7.12 -3.74 9.40
N ARG A 68 -7.21 -4.25 8.15
CA ARG A 68 -6.15 -5.08 7.55
C ARG A 68 -4.82 -4.33 7.45
N LYS A 69 -4.84 -3.09 6.99
CA LYS A 69 -3.64 -2.25 6.86
C LYS A 69 -3.02 -1.94 8.22
N VAL A 70 -3.84 -1.60 9.22
CA VAL A 70 -3.38 -1.32 10.59
C VAL A 70 -2.72 -2.55 11.20
N GLU A 71 -3.34 -3.72 11.09
CA GLU A 71 -2.80 -4.97 11.65
C GLU A 71 -1.46 -5.36 11.00
N PHE A 72 -1.36 -5.25 9.67
CA PHE A 72 -0.12 -5.49 8.95
C PHE A 72 0.99 -4.54 9.38
N ARG A 73 0.72 -3.23 9.45
CA ARG A 73 1.69 -2.22 9.92
C ARG A 73 2.15 -2.49 11.35
N ALA A 74 1.22 -2.84 12.24
CA ALA A 74 1.54 -3.19 13.63
C ALA A 74 2.44 -4.43 13.71
N ARG A 75 2.28 -5.41 12.80
CA ARG A 75 3.16 -6.57 12.74
C ARG A 75 4.56 -6.23 12.22
N VAL A 76 4.66 -5.42 11.17
CA VAL A 76 5.95 -4.88 10.68
C VAL A 76 6.68 -4.13 11.79
N LYS A 77 5.98 -3.28 12.53
CA LYS A 77 6.56 -2.55 13.67
C LYS A 77 7.10 -3.51 14.74
N ARG A 78 6.32 -4.52 15.15
CA ARG A 78 6.77 -5.52 16.12
C ARG A 78 7.98 -6.33 15.63
N ALA A 79 8.01 -6.71 14.35
CA ALA A 79 9.15 -7.42 13.77
C ALA A 79 10.42 -6.56 13.82
N LYS A 80 10.32 -5.26 13.47
CA LYS A 80 11.39 -4.27 13.60
C LYS A 80 11.90 -4.16 15.05
N GLU A 81 10.98 -4.01 16.00
CA GLU A 81 11.31 -3.92 17.43
C GLU A 81 11.95 -5.20 17.98
N SER A 82 11.51 -6.38 17.51
CA SER A 82 12.09 -7.66 17.94
C SER A 82 13.55 -7.81 17.51
N VAL A 83 13.90 -7.32 16.33
CA VAL A 83 15.27 -7.27 15.84
C VAL A 83 16.08 -6.22 16.62
N ALA A 84 15.52 -5.02 16.82
CA ALA A 84 16.19 -3.94 17.58
C ALA A 84 16.54 -4.35 19.02
N THR A 85 15.61 -4.99 19.73
CA THR A 85 15.79 -5.40 21.14
C THR A 85 16.84 -6.50 21.32
N ASN A 86 17.05 -7.35 20.31
CA ASN A 86 18.09 -8.38 20.35
C ASN A 86 19.50 -7.82 20.15
N ILE A 87 19.65 -6.66 19.49
CA ILE A 87 20.94 -5.97 19.34
C ILE A 87 21.43 -5.48 20.71
N THR A 88 20.56 -4.83 21.50
CA THR A 88 20.96 -4.21 22.78
C THR A 88 21.46 -5.22 23.81
N LYS A 89 20.94 -6.46 23.79
CA LYS A 89 21.36 -7.52 24.73
C LYS A 89 22.77 -8.06 24.47
N ARG A 90 23.37 -7.72 23.33
CA ARG A 90 24.64 -8.31 22.85
C ARG A 90 25.88 -7.46 22.99
N ASN A 91 25.79 -6.27 23.55
CA ASN A 91 26.98 -5.53 24.00
C ASN A 91 27.70 -6.20 25.21
N ALA A 92 27.41 -7.48 25.47
CA ALA A 92 28.18 -8.34 26.36
C ALA A 92 29.43 -8.85 25.59
N PRO A 93 30.64 -8.63 26.11
CA PRO A 93 31.91 -8.63 25.35
C PRO A 93 32.44 -9.98 24.85
N ASP A 94 31.63 -11.04 24.75
CA ASP A 94 32.15 -12.41 24.55
C ASP A 94 31.71 -13.10 23.24
N TYR A 95 31.08 -12.38 22.30
CA TYR A 95 30.78 -12.92 20.97
C TYR A 95 31.84 -12.45 19.96
N SER A 96 32.74 -13.34 19.56
CA SER A 96 33.78 -13.06 18.57
C SER A 96 33.21 -12.57 17.24
N GLU A 97 33.23 -11.25 17.04
CA GLU A 97 32.65 -10.49 15.93
C GLU A 97 33.15 -10.95 14.54
N GLY A 98 34.35 -11.51 14.46
CA GLY A 98 35.03 -11.81 13.19
C GLY A 98 34.45 -12.98 12.37
N ALA A 99 33.83 -13.98 13.01
CA ALA A 99 33.36 -15.18 12.32
C ALA A 99 31.98 -15.02 11.67
N ALA A 100 31.07 -14.30 12.32
CA ALA A 100 29.74 -13.99 11.79
C ALA A 100 29.84 -13.02 10.59
N ARG A 101 30.72 -12.01 10.69
CA ARG A 101 30.86 -10.97 9.66
C ARG A 101 31.18 -11.51 8.27
N ARG A 102 32.06 -12.52 8.16
CA ARG A 102 32.46 -13.12 6.87
C ARG A 102 31.43 -14.10 6.28
N THR A 103 30.47 -14.59 7.07
CA THR A 103 29.56 -15.68 6.65
C THR A 103 28.25 -15.20 6.02
N ALA A 104 27.92 -13.91 6.11
CA ALA A 104 26.65 -13.42 5.57
C ALA A 104 26.72 -13.02 4.09
N THR A 105 27.84 -12.47 3.59
CA THR A 105 28.00 -12.20 2.15
C THR A 105 27.91 -13.49 1.33
N SER A 106 28.35 -14.62 1.90
CA SER A 106 28.19 -15.95 1.30
C SER A 106 26.77 -16.52 1.46
N ALA A 107 25.93 -15.93 2.33
CA ALA A 107 24.53 -16.31 2.45
C ALA A 107 23.68 -15.75 1.30
N SER A 108 24.06 -14.66 0.63
CA SER A 108 23.35 -14.18 -0.56
C SER A 108 23.18 -15.27 -1.62
N GLY A 109 21.99 -15.38 -2.20
CA GLY A 109 21.70 -16.42 -3.21
C GLY A 109 20.21 -16.70 -3.41
N ARG A 110 19.93 -17.75 -4.18
CA ARG A 110 18.57 -18.24 -4.44
C ARG A 110 18.18 -19.27 -3.38
N TYR A 111 16.98 -19.12 -2.86
CA TYR A 111 16.37 -19.95 -1.84
C TYR A 111 15.11 -20.59 -2.40
N VAL A 112 14.86 -21.83 -1.98
CA VAL A 112 13.58 -22.51 -2.21
C VAL A 112 12.87 -22.54 -0.88
N SER A 113 11.66 -21.98 -0.84
CA SER A 113 10.79 -22.02 0.32
C SER A 113 9.57 -22.90 0.05
N HIS A 114 9.18 -23.66 1.06
CA HIS A 114 7.96 -24.44 1.09
C HIS A 114 7.11 -23.94 2.26
N TYR A 115 5.82 -23.76 2.04
CA TYR A 115 4.89 -23.24 3.04
C TYR A 115 3.49 -23.80 2.81
N VAL A 116 2.66 -23.74 3.86
CA VAL A 116 1.27 -24.19 3.80
C VAL A 116 0.35 -23.00 3.76
N GLU A 117 -0.48 -22.89 2.73
CA GLU A 117 -1.60 -21.95 2.67
C GLU A 117 -2.90 -22.71 2.49
N LYS A 118 -3.86 -22.54 3.42
CA LYS A 118 -5.19 -23.16 3.35
C LYS A 118 -5.13 -24.68 3.10
N GLY A 119 -4.18 -25.35 3.74
CA GLY A 119 -3.95 -26.80 3.62
C GLY A 119 -3.22 -27.25 2.35
N LYS A 120 -2.82 -26.32 1.47
CA LYS A 120 -2.04 -26.63 0.26
C LYS A 120 -0.56 -26.33 0.49
N ASN A 121 0.30 -27.26 0.10
CA ASN A 121 1.74 -27.04 0.07
C ASN A 121 2.09 -26.22 -1.18
N LEU A 122 2.63 -25.02 -0.95
CA LEU A 122 3.09 -24.12 -2.00
C LEU A 122 4.61 -24.01 -1.95
N THR A 123 5.19 -23.60 -3.08
CA THR A 123 6.63 -23.41 -3.22
C THR A 123 6.89 -22.02 -3.79
N ALA A 124 7.85 -21.30 -3.21
CA ALA A 124 8.35 -20.06 -3.75
C ALA A 124 9.87 -20.12 -3.96
N ILE A 125 10.35 -19.36 -4.93
CA ILE A 125 11.78 -19.14 -5.16
C ILE A 125 12.09 -17.71 -4.77
N VAL A 126 13.00 -17.53 -3.80
CA VAL A 126 13.35 -16.21 -3.26
C VAL A 126 14.83 -15.96 -3.46
N SER A 127 15.18 -14.87 -4.13
CA SER A 127 16.56 -14.41 -4.28
C SER A 127 16.85 -13.38 -3.19
N LEU A 128 17.68 -13.74 -2.22
CA LEU A 128 18.06 -12.86 -1.11
C LEU A 128 19.48 -12.33 -1.31
N ASN A 129 19.66 -11.04 -1.05
CA ASN A 129 20.95 -10.37 -0.99
C ASN A 129 21.12 -9.67 0.36
N PHE A 130 22.18 -10.05 1.07
CA PHE A 130 22.56 -9.52 2.36
C PHE A 130 23.69 -8.49 2.17
N THR A 131 23.50 -7.29 2.70
CA THR A 131 24.50 -6.22 2.71
C THR A 131 24.72 -5.78 4.15
N GLU A 132 25.97 -5.75 4.62
CA GLU A 132 26.30 -5.35 5.98
C GLU A 132 25.85 -3.91 6.27
N ASN A 133 25.27 -3.68 7.44
CA ASN A 133 24.73 -2.39 7.87
C ASN A 133 25.04 -2.05 9.34
N GLY A 134 26.25 -2.37 9.82
CA GLY A 134 26.67 -2.06 11.20
C GLY A 134 26.03 -2.97 12.25
N ASP A 135 24.72 -2.88 12.45
CA ASP A 135 23.94 -3.64 13.42
C ASP A 135 23.49 -5.03 12.94
N GLY A 136 23.74 -5.34 11.67
CA GLY A 136 23.43 -6.62 11.06
C GLY A 136 23.54 -6.52 9.54
N TYR A 137 22.53 -7.06 8.86
CA TYR A 137 22.47 -7.14 7.42
C TYR A 137 21.16 -6.57 6.90
N ARG A 138 21.24 -5.60 6.00
CA ARG A 138 20.11 -5.22 5.17
C ARG A 138 19.80 -6.34 4.18
N ILE A 139 18.53 -6.73 4.10
CA ILE A 139 18.05 -7.75 3.17
C ILE A 139 17.37 -7.06 1.98
N THR A 140 17.77 -7.42 0.77
CA THR A 140 17.13 -7.01 -0.48
C THR A 140 16.92 -8.22 -1.37
N GLY A 141 16.08 -8.11 -2.40
CA GLY A 141 15.81 -9.25 -3.27
C GLY A 141 14.47 -9.23 -3.97
N TYR A 142 14.12 -10.38 -4.52
CA TYR A 142 12.85 -10.64 -5.19
C TYR A 142 12.40 -12.09 -4.95
N GLY A 143 11.10 -12.33 -5.03
CA GLY A 143 10.50 -13.65 -4.94
C GLY A 143 9.67 -13.98 -6.18
N GLN A 144 9.39 -15.26 -6.35
CA GLN A 144 8.46 -15.76 -7.35
C GLN A 144 7.68 -16.94 -6.76
N ASP A 145 6.36 -16.86 -6.77
CA ASP A 145 5.46 -17.93 -6.36
C ASP A 145 4.22 -18.01 -7.27
N ALA A 146 3.16 -18.68 -6.79
CA ALA A 146 1.88 -18.82 -7.49
C ALA A 146 1.08 -17.51 -7.59
N ASP A 147 1.36 -16.52 -6.74
CA ASP A 147 0.72 -15.21 -6.73
C ASP A 147 1.43 -14.20 -7.63
N GLY A 148 2.69 -14.46 -7.99
CA GLY A 148 3.45 -13.73 -8.99
C GLY A 148 4.87 -13.43 -8.55
N THR A 149 5.46 -12.40 -9.16
CA THR A 149 6.77 -11.88 -8.76
C THR A 149 6.61 -10.90 -7.61
N SER A 150 7.46 -11.00 -6.59
CA SER A 150 7.53 -10.07 -5.47
C SER A 150 8.87 -9.34 -5.43
N HIS A 151 8.90 -8.16 -4.83
CA HIS A 151 10.12 -7.41 -4.52
C HIS A 151 10.21 -7.18 -3.01
N ILE A 152 11.39 -7.38 -2.45
CA ILE A 152 11.66 -7.07 -1.05
C ILE A 152 11.81 -5.54 -0.93
N GLU A 153 10.84 -4.89 -0.30
CA GLU A 153 10.85 -3.43 -0.08
C GLU A 153 11.81 -3.05 1.06
N GLU A 154 11.76 -3.81 2.15
CA GLU A 154 12.58 -3.59 3.35
C GLU A 154 12.92 -4.94 3.98
N GLY A 155 14.05 -5.03 4.67
CA GLY A 155 14.39 -6.19 5.46
C GLY A 155 15.71 -6.05 6.20
N HIS A 156 15.81 -6.79 7.30
CA HIS A 156 16.96 -6.78 8.18
C HIS A 156 17.17 -8.16 8.81
N ALA A 157 18.43 -8.57 8.97
CA ALA A 157 18.83 -9.71 9.79
C ALA A 157 19.99 -9.33 10.71
N ASN A 158 19.82 -9.56 12.00
CA ASN A 158 20.90 -9.43 12.98
C ASN A 158 21.95 -10.54 12.80
N TYR A 159 23.15 -10.35 13.37
CA TYR A 159 24.19 -11.38 13.42
C TYR A 159 23.79 -12.65 14.18
N ASP A 160 22.72 -12.60 14.99
CA ASP A 160 22.16 -13.76 15.69
C ASP A 160 21.19 -14.60 14.83
N GLY A 161 20.90 -14.11 13.62
CA GLY A 161 19.94 -14.69 12.71
C GLY A 161 18.53 -14.15 12.86
N THR A 162 18.17 -13.41 13.91
CA THR A 162 16.83 -12.81 14.01
C THR A 162 16.62 -11.89 12.81
N ALA A 163 15.61 -12.19 12.00
CA ALA A 163 15.43 -11.56 10.71
C ALA A 163 13.96 -11.30 10.39
N TRP A 164 13.72 -10.24 9.64
CA TRP A 164 12.43 -9.95 9.01
C TRP A 164 12.64 -9.28 7.66
N TRP A 165 11.66 -9.41 6.77
CA TRP A 165 11.58 -8.63 5.54
C TRP A 165 10.13 -8.51 5.06
N THR A 166 9.85 -7.48 4.28
CA THR A 166 8.55 -7.24 3.65
C THR A 166 8.66 -7.32 2.13
N GLU A 167 7.71 -8.02 1.53
CA GLU A 167 7.58 -8.24 0.09
C GLU A 167 6.33 -7.56 -0.45
N LYS A 168 6.44 -6.99 -1.65
CA LYS A 168 5.32 -6.44 -2.42
C LYS A 168 5.25 -7.13 -3.78
N PHE A 169 4.05 -7.61 -4.14
CA PHE A 169 3.83 -8.33 -5.39
C PHE A 169 3.54 -7.40 -6.57
N THR A 170 4.22 -7.65 -7.69
CA THR A 170 3.99 -6.96 -8.96
C THR A 170 2.72 -7.50 -9.62
N GLY A 171 1.90 -6.62 -10.19
CA GLY A 171 0.62 -7.00 -10.80
C GLY A 171 -0.53 -7.25 -9.82
N ARG A 172 -0.23 -7.36 -8.51
CA ARG A 172 -1.24 -7.40 -7.43
C ARG A 172 -1.04 -6.19 -6.54
N SER A 173 -1.62 -5.06 -6.97
CA SER A 173 -1.35 -3.71 -6.46
C SER A 173 -1.44 -3.52 -4.94
N SER A 174 -2.08 -4.45 -4.22
CA SER A 174 -2.22 -4.39 -2.77
C SER A 174 -1.54 -5.52 -2.01
N LEU A 175 -1.07 -6.62 -2.62
CA LEU A 175 -0.58 -7.77 -1.85
C LEU A 175 0.81 -7.48 -1.26
N ARG A 176 0.89 -7.51 0.07
CA ARG A 176 2.13 -7.40 0.83
C ARG A 176 2.24 -8.55 1.81
N VAL A 177 3.45 -9.04 1.98
CA VAL A 177 3.78 -10.14 2.89
C VAL A 177 4.93 -9.71 3.78
N ILE A 178 4.83 -9.99 5.09
CA ILE A 178 5.97 -9.91 6.00
C ILE A 178 6.42 -11.33 6.33
N SER A 179 7.72 -11.58 6.24
CA SER A 179 8.38 -12.77 6.75
C SER A 179 9.17 -12.41 7.99
N GLU A 180 9.05 -13.18 9.06
CA GLU A 180 9.76 -12.95 10.32
C GLU A 180 10.19 -14.29 10.94
N GLY A 181 11.40 -14.34 11.51
CA GLY A 181 11.95 -15.57 12.06
C GLY A 181 13.45 -15.53 12.33
N LYS A 182 14.10 -16.66 12.15
CA LYS A 182 15.53 -16.87 12.41
C LYS A 182 16.24 -17.43 11.19
N PHE A 183 17.33 -16.79 10.81
CA PHE A 183 18.20 -17.11 9.70
C PHE A 183 19.46 -17.80 10.22
N ASN A 184 19.75 -19.00 9.73
CA ASN A 184 20.99 -19.70 10.01
C ASN A 184 21.96 -19.44 8.85
N PHE A 185 22.86 -18.47 9.02
CA PHE A 185 23.83 -18.09 7.98
C PHE A 185 24.76 -19.24 7.58
N ARG A 186 25.09 -20.14 8.51
CA ARG A 186 25.97 -21.29 8.26
C ARG A 186 25.27 -22.33 7.39
N GLU A 187 24.04 -22.69 7.73
CA GLU A 187 23.24 -23.65 6.97
C GLU A 187 22.57 -23.04 5.74
N ARG A 188 22.62 -21.71 5.62
CA ARG A 188 21.90 -20.92 4.62
C ARG A 188 20.42 -21.34 4.58
N SER A 189 19.79 -21.27 5.74
CA SER A 189 18.40 -21.66 5.94
C SER A 189 17.65 -20.62 6.77
N PHE A 190 16.33 -20.57 6.62
CA PHE A 190 15.46 -19.70 7.41
C PHE A 190 14.35 -20.55 8.04
N SER A 191 14.01 -20.21 9.28
CA SER A 191 12.88 -20.79 10.01
C SER A 191 12.02 -19.66 10.55
N GLY A 192 10.74 -19.63 10.20
CA GLY A 192 9.89 -18.51 10.58
C GLY A 192 8.46 -18.63 10.10
N THR A 193 7.76 -17.50 10.19
CA THR A 193 6.39 -17.36 9.74
C THR A 193 6.28 -16.27 8.68
N TRP A 194 5.21 -16.33 7.92
CA TRP A 194 4.82 -15.30 6.98
C TRP A 194 3.40 -14.82 7.30
N TYR A 195 3.14 -13.55 7.03
CA TYR A 195 1.83 -12.93 7.23
C TYR A 195 1.54 -11.96 6.08
N ALA A 196 0.44 -12.21 5.37
CA ALA A 196 -0.03 -11.35 4.30
C ALA A 196 -1.01 -10.30 4.83
N ASN A 197 -1.04 -9.12 4.21
CA ASN A 197 -2.02 -8.07 4.55
C ASN A 197 -3.49 -8.45 4.23
N THR A 198 -3.71 -9.60 3.60
CA THR A 198 -5.02 -10.25 3.45
C THR A 198 -5.49 -10.99 4.71
N LYS A 199 -4.68 -10.99 5.78
CA LYS A 199 -4.79 -11.77 7.04
C LYS A 199 -4.50 -13.27 6.91
N VAL A 200 -4.08 -13.71 5.73
CA VAL A 200 -3.59 -15.08 5.57
C VAL A 200 -2.18 -15.15 6.15
N SER A 201 -1.88 -16.20 6.90
CA SER A 201 -0.55 -16.40 7.49
C SER A 201 -0.26 -17.88 7.63
N GLY A 202 1.02 -18.20 7.83
CA GLY A 202 1.47 -19.57 8.02
C GLY A 202 2.93 -19.65 8.43
N SER A 203 3.41 -20.87 8.56
CA SER A 203 4.82 -21.16 8.84
C SER A 203 5.49 -21.70 7.57
N TYR A 204 6.77 -21.38 7.41
CA TYR A 204 7.61 -22.06 6.43
C TYR A 204 7.88 -23.48 6.91
N THR A 205 7.60 -24.48 6.07
CA THR A 205 7.94 -25.88 6.33
C THR A 205 9.40 -26.17 5.96
N SER A 206 9.96 -25.41 5.01
CA SER A 206 11.37 -25.42 4.66
C SER A 206 11.73 -24.11 3.97
N PHE A 207 12.93 -23.58 4.22
CA PHE A 207 13.48 -22.44 3.49
C PHE A 207 15.00 -22.61 3.45
N LYS A 208 15.54 -23.01 2.29
CA LYS A 208 16.96 -23.37 2.17
C LYS A 208 17.56 -22.84 0.88
N ALA A 209 18.83 -22.44 0.95
CA ALA A 209 19.57 -22.02 -0.23
C ALA A 209 19.70 -23.17 -1.23
N ARG A 210 19.56 -22.86 -2.51
CA ARG A 210 19.86 -23.78 -3.59
C ARG A 210 21.38 -23.88 -3.77
N PRO A 211 21.97 -25.09 -3.92
CA PRO A 211 23.39 -25.22 -4.20
C PRO A 211 23.76 -24.46 -5.48
N ALA A 212 24.80 -23.63 -5.43
CA ALA A 212 25.26 -22.84 -6.58
C ALA A 212 25.53 -23.72 -7.83
N SER A 213 25.97 -24.97 -7.61
CA SER A 213 26.31 -25.96 -8.64
C SER A 213 25.10 -26.50 -9.43
N SER A 214 23.86 -26.18 -9.01
CA SER A 214 22.63 -26.63 -9.68
C SER A 214 21.98 -25.54 -10.55
N VAL A 215 22.66 -24.41 -10.74
CA VAL A 215 22.20 -23.35 -11.64
C VAL A 215 22.88 -23.59 -12.99
N GLY A 216 22.26 -24.40 -13.85
CA GLY A 216 22.48 -24.22 -15.29
C GLY A 216 22.27 -22.73 -15.58
N ALA A 217 23.23 -22.08 -16.23
CA ALA A 217 23.32 -20.64 -16.35
C ALA A 217 21.98 -20.01 -16.80
N PHE A 218 21.19 -19.52 -15.84
CA PHE A 218 19.96 -18.82 -16.14
C PHE A 218 20.32 -17.35 -16.35
N SER A 219 20.12 -16.91 -17.59
CA SER A 219 20.32 -15.55 -18.07
C SER A 219 19.79 -14.52 -17.06
N SER A 220 20.63 -13.59 -16.64
CA SER A 220 20.34 -12.52 -15.68
C SER A 220 19.42 -11.43 -16.24
N ASN A 221 18.62 -11.74 -17.25
CA ASN A 221 17.69 -10.80 -17.87
C ASN A 221 16.24 -11.18 -17.54
N PRO A 222 15.59 -10.55 -16.54
CA PRO A 222 14.22 -10.86 -16.15
C PRO A 222 13.15 -10.33 -17.13
N ALA A 223 13.53 -9.77 -18.28
CA ALA A 223 12.58 -9.11 -19.19
C ALA A 223 11.87 -10.04 -20.20
N VAL A 224 12.37 -11.25 -20.49
CA VAL A 224 11.76 -12.11 -21.52
C VAL A 224 11.91 -13.59 -21.16
N ALA A 225 10.92 -14.14 -20.46
CA ALA A 225 10.77 -15.59 -20.33
C ALA A 225 9.29 -15.98 -20.22
N VAL A 226 8.50 -15.55 -21.20
CA VAL A 226 7.28 -16.26 -21.62
C VAL A 226 7.31 -16.28 -23.14
N ALA A 227 7.99 -17.27 -23.71
CA ALA A 227 7.75 -17.70 -25.08
C ALA A 227 7.21 -19.12 -24.98
N VAL A 228 5.90 -19.20 -25.12
CA VAL A 228 5.17 -20.42 -25.42
C VAL A 228 5.71 -20.94 -26.75
N ASP A 229 6.08 -22.22 -26.78
CA ASP A 229 6.55 -22.93 -27.95
C ASP A 229 5.35 -23.11 -28.92
N VAL A 230 5.15 -22.14 -29.81
CA VAL A 230 4.26 -22.24 -30.98
C VAL A 230 5.09 -21.87 -32.19
N ALA A 231 5.48 -22.89 -32.94
CA ALA A 231 6.08 -22.74 -34.25
C ALA A 231 5.07 -22.09 -35.21
N VAL A 232 5.34 -20.86 -35.64
CA VAL A 232 4.74 -20.27 -36.84
C VAL A 232 5.87 -19.69 -37.67
N ASP A 233 6.09 -20.38 -38.78
CA ASP A 233 6.81 -19.98 -39.98
C ASP A 233 6.05 -18.84 -40.67
N SER A 234 6.69 -17.68 -40.86
CA SER A 234 6.60 -16.90 -42.12
C SER A 234 7.59 -15.73 -42.14
N SER A 235 8.42 -15.75 -43.18
CA SER A 235 9.22 -14.66 -43.73
C SER A 235 8.39 -13.41 -44.04
N HIS A 236 8.85 -12.22 -43.65
CA HIS A 236 8.56 -10.97 -44.36
C HIS A 236 9.73 -9.98 -44.19
N ASP A 237 10.40 -9.72 -45.31
CA ASP A 237 11.31 -8.60 -45.51
C ASP A 237 10.54 -7.27 -45.41
N ILE A 238 11.03 -6.33 -44.60
CA ILE A 238 10.65 -4.92 -44.72
C ILE A 238 11.92 -4.07 -44.66
N ASP A 239 12.15 -3.38 -45.77
CA ASP A 239 13.21 -2.43 -46.05
C ASP A 239 13.29 -1.28 -45.05
N ALA A 240 14.52 -0.95 -44.70
CA ALA A 240 14.90 0.21 -43.92
C ALA A 240 14.75 1.50 -44.77
N VAL A 241 13.88 2.41 -44.33
CA VAL A 241 13.91 3.81 -44.78
C VAL A 241 14.45 4.66 -43.63
N ALA A 242 15.70 5.08 -43.77
CA ALA A 242 16.33 6.07 -42.93
C ALA A 242 15.75 7.46 -43.24
N MET A 243 15.25 8.17 -42.24
CA MET A 243 14.99 9.61 -42.31
C MET A 243 15.92 10.34 -41.33
N PRO A 244 16.59 11.43 -41.75
CA PRO A 244 17.41 12.24 -40.86
C PRO A 244 16.49 13.19 -40.08
N PHE A 245 16.41 13.02 -38.77
CA PHE A 245 15.82 14.03 -37.89
C PHE A 245 16.90 15.03 -37.51
N GLN A 246 16.67 16.29 -37.89
CA GLN A 246 17.47 17.44 -37.50
C GLN A 246 17.14 17.79 -36.04
N ASP A 247 18.12 17.59 -35.16
CA ASP A 247 18.15 18.21 -33.84
C ASP A 247 18.71 19.63 -33.98
N GLU A 248 17.84 20.63 -34.00
CA GLU A 248 18.26 22.02 -33.75
C GLU A 248 17.14 22.82 -33.05
N GLU A 249 17.51 23.46 -31.93
CA GLU A 249 16.76 24.41 -31.11
C GLU A 249 15.64 23.81 -30.21
N ALA A 250 15.70 23.89 -28.86
CA ALA A 250 15.87 25.10 -28.09
C ALA A 250 16.70 24.86 -26.80
N LYS A 251 17.94 25.34 -26.80
CA LYS A 251 18.74 25.59 -25.59
C LYS A 251 18.55 27.06 -25.20
N VAL A 252 17.32 27.42 -24.84
CA VAL A 252 16.96 28.76 -24.36
C VAL A 252 16.82 28.69 -22.84
N GLY A 253 17.82 29.24 -22.13
CA GLY A 253 17.71 29.76 -20.76
C GLY A 253 17.13 28.85 -19.67
N ARG A 254 17.88 27.82 -19.22
CA ARG A 254 17.75 27.34 -17.82
C ARG A 254 18.51 28.30 -16.91
N GLU A 255 18.05 29.55 -16.82
CA GLU A 255 18.49 30.44 -15.75
C GLU A 255 17.75 30.08 -14.47
N ASN A 256 18.50 29.60 -13.46
CA ASN A 256 18.18 29.61 -12.03
C ASN A 256 16.68 29.56 -11.67
N GLN A 257 15.98 28.50 -12.06
CA GLN A 257 14.61 28.31 -11.58
C GLN A 257 14.67 27.83 -10.13
N VAL A 258 14.27 28.69 -9.21
CA VAL A 258 14.22 28.40 -7.77
C VAL A 258 13.23 27.27 -7.53
N THR A 259 13.69 26.17 -6.94
CA THR A 259 12.86 25.00 -6.63
C THR A 259 11.98 25.26 -5.41
N LEU A 260 10.84 24.55 -5.30
CA LEU A 260 9.93 24.67 -4.15
C LEU A 260 10.65 24.39 -2.82
N VAL A 261 11.54 23.39 -2.79
CA VAL A 261 12.33 23.04 -1.61
C VAL A 261 13.25 24.19 -1.18
N GLN A 262 13.94 24.83 -2.14
CA GLN A 262 14.81 25.97 -1.85
C GLN A 262 14.02 27.18 -1.29
N VAL A 263 12.79 27.41 -1.74
CA VAL A 263 11.94 28.46 -1.17
C VAL A 263 11.58 28.16 0.28
N VAL A 264 11.25 26.91 0.59
CA VAL A 264 10.92 26.51 1.97
C VAL A 264 12.14 26.60 2.89
N GLU A 265 13.33 26.20 2.41
CA GLU A 265 14.56 26.23 3.20
C GLU A 265 15.09 27.64 3.47
N THR A 266 14.84 28.59 2.56
CA THR A 266 15.34 29.97 2.69
C THR A 266 14.38 30.91 3.40
N ALA A 267 13.10 30.53 3.54
CA ALA A 267 12.11 31.31 4.26
C ALA A 267 12.19 31.07 5.77
N ASP A 268 12.04 32.14 6.56
CA ASP A 268 11.91 32.04 8.01
C ASP A 268 10.71 31.15 8.37
N SER A 269 10.80 30.36 9.44
CA SER A 269 9.77 29.38 9.82
C SER A 269 8.36 29.95 9.99
N SER A 270 8.23 31.22 10.38
CA SER A 270 6.96 31.95 10.48
C SER A 270 6.38 32.43 9.14
N SER A 271 7.18 32.37 8.06
CA SER A 271 6.88 32.91 6.72
C SER A 271 6.87 31.86 5.61
N GLN A 272 7.22 30.60 5.92
CA GLN A 272 7.30 29.51 4.94
C GLN A 272 5.98 29.31 4.16
N VAL A 273 4.82 29.48 4.80
CA VAL A 273 3.50 29.36 4.14
C VAL A 273 3.30 30.46 3.09
N ASP A 274 3.61 31.71 3.45
CA ASP A 274 3.50 32.85 2.54
C ASP A 274 4.52 32.76 1.40
N ALA A 275 5.72 32.25 1.67
CA ALA A 275 6.75 32.00 0.69
C ALA A 275 6.33 30.94 -0.35
N VAL A 276 5.76 29.81 0.10
CA VAL A 276 5.21 28.77 -0.79
C VAL A 276 4.06 29.32 -1.62
N LYS A 277 3.13 30.05 -0.99
CA LYS A 277 2.00 30.67 -1.69
C LYS A 277 2.48 31.63 -2.80
N LYS A 278 3.43 32.49 -2.48
CA LYS A 278 4.02 33.44 -3.44
C LYS A 278 4.77 32.72 -4.57
N TRP A 279 5.47 31.63 -4.27
CA TRP A 279 6.14 30.81 -5.28
C TRP A 279 5.14 30.14 -6.23
N VAL A 280 4.05 29.58 -5.71
CA VAL A 280 2.97 28.98 -6.53
C VAL A 280 2.36 30.01 -7.48
N GLU A 281 2.14 31.24 -7.01
CA GLU A 281 1.64 32.35 -7.82
C GLU A 281 2.65 32.80 -8.89
N MET A 282 3.95 32.80 -8.57
CA MET A 282 5.02 33.22 -9.51
C MET A 282 5.39 32.17 -10.56
N TYR A 283 5.19 30.87 -10.27
CA TYR A 283 5.67 29.77 -11.14
C TYR A 283 4.60 28.69 -11.44
N PRO A 284 3.46 29.05 -12.04
CA PRO A 284 2.34 28.11 -12.26
C PRO A 284 2.71 26.89 -13.10
N THR A 285 3.60 27.03 -14.10
CA THR A 285 4.06 25.91 -14.93
C THR A 285 4.94 24.94 -14.16
N ALA A 286 5.76 25.43 -13.22
CA ALA A 286 6.58 24.57 -12.36
C ALA A 286 5.72 23.82 -11.35
N VAL A 287 4.67 24.48 -10.82
CA VAL A 287 3.67 23.85 -9.93
C VAL A 287 2.97 22.69 -10.62
N ALA A 288 2.57 22.86 -11.88
CA ALA A 288 1.92 21.80 -12.66
C ALA A 288 2.84 20.59 -12.93
N ALA A 289 4.15 20.78 -12.86
CA ALA A 289 5.15 19.74 -13.06
C ALA A 289 5.60 19.05 -11.75
N LEU A 290 5.09 19.48 -10.59
CA LEU A 290 5.46 18.88 -9.30
C LEU A 290 4.97 17.45 -9.19
N THR A 291 5.87 16.55 -8.79
CA THR A 291 5.54 15.18 -8.44
C THR A 291 5.14 15.08 -6.96
N PRO A 292 4.45 14.00 -6.54
CA PRO A 292 4.17 13.77 -5.12
C PRO A 292 5.42 13.75 -4.22
N ASN A 293 6.57 13.33 -4.74
CA ASN A 293 7.83 13.32 -4.00
C ASN A 293 8.35 14.74 -3.77
N ASP A 294 8.24 15.64 -4.75
CA ASP A 294 8.67 17.05 -4.60
C ASP A 294 7.87 17.78 -3.53
N ILE A 295 6.57 17.46 -3.43
CA ILE A 295 5.68 18.00 -2.41
C ILE A 295 6.04 17.44 -1.03
N PHE A 296 6.30 16.13 -0.94
CA PHE A 296 6.71 15.50 0.31
C PHE A 296 8.05 16.06 0.82
N ASP A 297 9.03 16.20 -0.07
CA ASP A 297 10.33 16.77 0.25
C ASP A 297 10.20 18.22 0.72
N ALA A 298 9.40 19.05 0.05
CA ALA A 298 9.13 20.42 0.50
C ALA A 298 8.43 20.46 1.88
N LEU A 299 7.41 19.62 2.10
CA LEU A 299 6.69 19.56 3.37
C LEU A 299 7.56 19.04 4.52
N SER A 300 8.52 18.16 4.25
CA SER A 300 9.48 17.68 5.25
C SER A 300 10.39 18.79 5.82
N LYS A 301 10.47 19.93 5.12
CA LYS A 301 11.32 21.09 5.47
C LYS A 301 10.55 22.24 6.13
N VAL A 302 9.22 22.22 6.08
CA VAL A 302 8.40 23.20 6.77
C VAL A 302 8.42 22.89 8.26
N VAL A 303 8.88 23.83 9.10
CA VAL A 303 9.03 23.68 10.57
C VAL A 303 7.67 23.72 11.29
N PHE A 304 6.57 23.72 10.55
CA PHE A 304 5.23 23.69 11.09
C PHE A 304 4.90 22.28 11.60
N SER A 305 5.08 22.01 12.91
CA SER A 305 4.56 20.85 13.66
C SER A 305 4.43 19.52 12.87
N THR A 306 5.40 19.22 11.99
CA THR A 306 5.54 18.01 11.17
C THR A 306 6.28 16.91 11.92
N GLU A 307 6.70 17.17 13.17
CA GLU A 307 7.25 16.15 14.07
C GLU A 307 6.26 15.01 14.38
N GLN A 308 5.00 15.16 13.98
CA GLN A 308 3.97 14.15 14.13
C GLN A 308 3.61 13.61 12.74
N THR A 309 4.32 12.55 12.33
CA THR A 309 4.06 11.75 11.13
C THR A 309 2.55 11.54 10.83
N PRO A 310 1.67 11.29 11.82
CA PRO A 310 0.26 11.06 11.54
C PRO A 310 -0.50 12.27 10.96
N VAL A 311 -0.13 13.49 11.35
CA VAL A 311 -0.79 14.72 10.84
C VAL A 311 -0.39 14.97 9.39
N ALA A 312 0.90 14.79 9.09
CA ALA A 312 1.42 14.92 7.73
C ALA A 312 0.87 13.84 6.79
N GLU A 313 0.72 12.59 7.26
CA GLU A 313 0.12 11.50 6.48
C GLU A 313 -1.35 11.79 6.11
N GLU A 314 -2.17 12.24 7.07
CA GLU A 314 -3.58 12.55 6.79
C GLU A 314 -3.75 13.79 5.90
N LEU A 315 -2.87 14.80 6.06
CA LEU A 315 -2.85 15.97 5.18
C LEU A 315 -2.49 15.57 3.74
N ALA A 316 -1.46 14.73 3.58
CA ALA A 316 -1.04 14.21 2.28
C ALA A 316 -2.12 13.32 1.64
N LEU A 317 -2.83 12.51 2.43
CA LEU A 317 -3.95 11.69 1.94
C LEU A 317 -5.12 12.55 1.45
N GLY A 318 -5.50 13.60 2.19
CA GLY A 318 -6.57 14.50 1.81
C GLY A 318 -6.25 15.34 0.56
N ILE A 319 -5.00 15.80 0.44
CA ILE A 319 -4.53 16.58 -0.72
C ILE A 319 -4.35 15.66 -1.95
N GLY A 320 -3.72 14.49 -1.79
CA GLY A 320 -3.32 13.63 -2.90
C GLY A 320 -4.45 12.89 -3.61
N LYS A 321 -5.58 12.59 -2.94
CA LYS A 321 -6.68 11.83 -3.56
C LYS A 321 -7.75 12.67 -4.25
N ALA A 322 -7.97 13.90 -3.78
CA ALA A 322 -9.07 14.74 -4.29
C ALA A 322 -8.77 16.25 -4.27
N GLY A 323 -7.58 16.67 -3.84
CA GLY A 323 -7.23 18.08 -3.64
C GLY A 323 -8.08 18.78 -2.57
N LYS A 324 -8.77 18.03 -1.70
CA LYS A 324 -9.71 18.58 -0.72
C LYS A 324 -9.57 17.85 0.59
N LEU A 325 -9.03 18.56 1.58
CA LEU A 325 -9.07 18.14 2.97
C LEU A 325 -10.54 18.22 3.44
N THR A 326 -11.01 17.22 4.18
CA THR A 326 -12.39 17.16 4.71
C THR A 326 -12.33 17.12 6.24
N CYS A 327 -13.45 17.37 6.91
CA CYS A 327 -13.54 17.26 8.38
C CYS A 327 -13.13 15.85 8.86
N ALA A 328 -13.38 14.80 8.06
CA ALA A 328 -12.98 13.43 8.39
C ALA A 328 -11.46 13.27 8.52
N HIS A 329 -10.69 13.91 7.64
CA HIS A 329 -9.22 13.90 7.71
C HIS A 329 -8.70 14.64 8.94
N VAL A 330 -9.37 15.74 9.34
CA VAL A 330 -9.02 16.48 10.56
C VAL A 330 -9.27 15.65 11.81
N VAL A 331 -10.41 14.95 11.88
CA VAL A 331 -10.73 14.06 13.00
C VAL A 331 -9.74 12.90 13.08
N ALA A 332 -9.39 12.27 11.95
CA ALA A 332 -8.40 11.21 11.90
C ALA A 332 -7.02 11.68 12.41
N ALA A 333 -6.59 12.88 11.99
CA ALA A 333 -5.35 13.48 12.47
C ALA A 333 -5.39 13.83 13.97
N MET A 334 -6.53 14.32 14.48
CA MET A 334 -6.73 14.60 15.91
C MET A 334 -6.72 13.34 16.78
N GLU A 335 -7.17 12.20 16.26
CA GLU A 335 -7.16 10.91 16.95
C GLU A 335 -5.77 10.26 16.94
N ALA A 336 -5.01 10.48 15.87
CA ALA A 336 -3.69 9.88 15.69
C ALA A 336 -2.55 10.71 16.31
N CYS A 337 -2.78 11.98 16.64
CA CYS A 337 -1.79 12.89 17.22
C CYS A 337 -1.90 12.94 18.76
N SER A 338 -0.76 12.97 19.46
CA SER A 338 -0.71 13.06 20.92
C SER A 338 -0.91 14.47 21.48
N LEU A 339 -1.02 15.48 20.60
CA LEU A 339 -1.23 16.87 20.99
C LEU A 339 -2.69 17.15 21.41
N SER A 340 -2.92 18.36 21.93
CA SER A 340 -4.27 18.82 22.18
C SER A 340 -5.04 18.80 20.85
N ARG A 341 -6.16 18.07 20.85
CA ARG A 341 -7.10 17.98 19.71
C ARG A 341 -7.45 19.36 19.14
N LYS A 342 -7.44 20.38 20.00
CA LYS A 342 -7.71 21.78 19.65
C LYS A 342 -6.66 22.37 18.71
N ASP A 343 -5.38 22.04 18.87
CA ASP A 343 -4.29 22.62 18.08
C ASP A 343 -4.21 21.97 16.69
N VAL A 344 -4.43 20.65 16.61
CA VAL A 344 -4.55 19.93 15.32
C VAL A 344 -5.74 20.43 14.52
N ALA A 345 -6.90 20.60 15.17
CA ALA A 345 -8.08 21.18 14.55
C ALA A 345 -7.81 22.61 14.05
N LYS A 346 -7.25 23.48 14.90
CA LYS A 346 -6.94 24.88 14.55
C LYS A 346 -6.01 24.98 13.35
N SER A 347 -5.07 24.05 13.22
CA SER A 347 -4.13 24.00 12.10
C SER A 347 -4.77 23.49 10.81
N MET A 348 -5.61 22.46 10.87
CA MET A 348 -6.13 21.82 9.67
C MET A 348 -7.45 22.41 9.16
N LEU A 349 -8.28 22.98 10.04
CA LEU A 349 -9.60 23.54 9.68
C LEU A 349 -9.54 24.59 8.55
N PRO A 350 -8.57 25.53 8.48
CA PRO A 350 -8.49 26.51 7.40
C PRO A 350 -8.32 25.90 6.01
N HIS A 351 -7.88 24.64 5.94
CA HIS A 351 -7.63 23.90 4.70
C HIS A 351 -8.75 22.92 4.36
N VAL A 352 -9.74 22.76 5.26
CA VAL A 352 -10.92 21.92 5.02
C VAL A 352 -11.83 22.59 4.00
N ASN A 353 -12.05 21.90 2.89
CA ASN A 353 -12.85 22.38 1.76
C ASN A 353 -14.13 21.55 1.61
N ASP A 354 -14.82 21.33 2.74
CA ASP A 354 -16.14 20.72 2.77
C ASP A 354 -17.13 21.75 2.24
N PHE A 355 -17.47 21.62 0.96
CA PHE A 355 -18.61 22.33 0.37
C PHE A 355 -19.90 21.82 1.04
N TYR A 356 -20.23 22.36 2.20
CA TYR A 356 -21.63 22.52 2.55
C TYR A 356 -22.21 23.47 1.51
N LYS A 357 -22.87 22.93 0.48
CA LYS A 357 -23.86 23.67 -0.30
C LYS A 357 -24.82 24.27 0.71
N LYS A 358 -24.64 25.56 1.00
CA LYS A 358 -25.65 26.38 1.61
C LYS A 358 -26.74 26.54 0.55
N THR A 359 -27.65 25.58 0.45
CA THR A 359 -28.98 25.84 -0.10
C THR A 359 -29.65 26.82 0.85
N ARG A 360 -29.36 28.11 0.66
CA ARG A 360 -30.25 29.19 1.03
C ARG A 360 -31.45 29.07 0.10
N THR A 361 -32.55 28.54 0.62
CA THR A 361 -33.88 29.11 0.33
C THR A 361 -33.94 30.54 0.83
#